data_AF-A0A2P4YFM9-F1
#
_entry.id   AF-A0A2P4YFM9-F1
#
_cell.length_a   1.000
_cell.length_b   1.000
_cell.length_c   1.000
_cell.angle_alpha   90.00
_cell.angle_beta   90.00
_cell.angle_gamma   90.00
#
_symmetry.space_group_name_H-M   'P 1'
#
loop_
_entity.id
_entity.type
_entity.pdbx_description
1 polymer ?
#
loop_
_entity_poly.entity_id
_entity_poly.type
_entity_poly.pdbx_seq_one_letter_code
_entity_poly.pdbx_strand_id
1 'polypeptide(L)'
;MQVYTNAKDLTINIFCFHFGERSNMSKPILLLLDDFSGPWTREVIEYAKDIDIALMKVPLTATSMSQPADATWYGPLKVRPRNKWIWTASNAATWGSI
;
A
#
# COMPACT_ATOMS: atom_id res chain seq x y z
N MET A 1 -21.53 2.23 9.67
CA MET A 1 -20.20 2.51 9.10
C MET A 1 -19.18 2.22 10.19
N GLN A 2 -18.53 1.06 10.14
CA GLN A 2 -17.57 0.64 11.16
C GLN A 2 -16.22 1.24 10.78
N VAL A 3 -15.82 2.31 11.48
CA VAL A 3 -14.51 2.94 11.28
C VAL A 3 -13.50 2.09 12.04
N TYR A 4 -12.72 1.28 11.32
CA TYR A 4 -11.60 0.56 11.88
C TYR A 4 -10.48 1.56 12.20
N THR A 5 -10.47 2.06 13.43
CA THR A 5 -9.45 3.01 13.94
C THR A 5 -8.14 2.32 14.31
N ASN A 6 -7.99 1.01 14.07
CA ASN A 6 -6.87 0.22 14.57
C ASN A 6 -5.77 0.01 13.51
N ALA A 7 -5.32 1.11 12.89
CA ALA A 7 -4.30 1.09 11.84
C ALA A 7 -2.97 0.44 12.31
N LYS A 8 -2.65 0.57 13.61
CA LYS A 8 -1.45 -0.03 14.22
C LYS A 8 -1.48 -1.56 14.23
N ASP A 9 -2.58 -2.17 14.68
CA ASP A 9 -2.66 -3.63 14.84
C ASP A 9 -2.68 -4.30 13.47
N LEU A 10 -3.33 -3.66 12.49
CA LEU A 10 -3.28 -4.12 11.10
C LEU A 10 -1.86 -4.08 10.54
N THR A 11 -1.10 -3.02 10.81
CA THR A 11 0.27 -2.88 10.31
C THR A 11 1.19 -3.94 10.94
N ILE A 12 1.08 -4.17 12.25
CA ILE A 12 1.84 -5.24 12.94
C ILE A 12 1.49 -6.62 12.38
N ASN A 13 0.20 -6.90 12.15
CA ASN A 13 -0.22 -8.18 11.57
C ASN A 13 0.32 -8.39 10.16
N ILE A 14 0.35 -7.34 9.32
CA ILE A 14 0.97 -7.40 8.00
C ILE A 14 2.46 -7.72 8.12
N PHE A 15 3.17 -7.06 9.05
CA PHE A 15 4.59 -7.31 9.26
C PHE A 15 4.85 -8.75 9.73
N CYS A 16 4.07 -9.24 10.68
CA CYS A 16 4.15 -10.60 11.17
C CYS A 16 3.91 -11.61 10.03
N PHE A 17 2.83 -11.45 9.28
CA PHE A 17 2.43 -12.38 8.22
C PHE A 17 3.43 -12.43 7.05
N HIS A 18 3.96 -11.27 6.63
CA HIS A 18 4.84 -11.22 5.45
C HIS A 18 6.33 -11.36 5.80
N PHE A 19 6.74 -10.97 7.01
CA PHE A 19 8.15 -10.85 7.36
C PHE A 19 8.54 -11.52 8.69
N GLY A 20 7.58 -12.06 9.45
CA GLY A 20 7.84 -12.72 10.74
C GLY A 20 8.49 -14.10 10.61
N GLU A 21 8.23 -14.83 9.52
CA GLU A 21 8.73 -16.21 9.30
C GLU A 21 9.86 -16.28 8.24
N ARG A 22 10.71 -15.25 8.17
CA ARG A 22 11.80 -15.24 7.17
C ARG A 22 12.86 -16.29 7.51
N SER A 23 13.37 -16.97 6.47
CA SER A 23 14.42 -17.99 6.62
C SER A 23 15.74 -17.44 7.14
N ASN A 24 15.99 -16.14 6.99
CA ASN A 24 17.17 -15.47 7.51
C ASN A 24 16.82 -14.08 8.09
N MET A 25 16.78 -14.02 9.42
CA MET A 25 16.52 -12.80 10.19
C MET A 25 17.75 -11.91 10.36
N SER A 26 18.95 -12.37 10.00
CA SER A 26 20.19 -11.57 10.06
C SER A 26 20.39 -10.65 8.85
N LYS A 27 19.47 -10.73 7.87
CA LYS A 27 19.46 -9.84 6.70
C LYS A 27 18.36 -8.79 6.90
N PRO A 28 18.73 -7.52 7.10
CA PRO A 28 17.75 -6.47 7.29
C PRO A 28 16.95 -6.24 6.02
N ILE A 29 15.65 -6.00 6.17
CA ILE A 29 14.78 -5.56 5.07
C ILE A 29 14.56 -4.06 5.18
N LEU A 30 14.77 -3.34 4.08
CA LEU A 30 14.35 -1.95 3.96
C LEU A 30 12.91 -1.90 3.42
N LEU A 31 11.99 -1.33 4.19
CA LEU A 31 10.62 -1.11 3.78
C LEU A 31 10.36 0.38 3.58
N LEU A 32 9.98 0.75 2.36
CA LEU A 32 9.59 2.10 1.98
C LEU A 32 8.08 2.25 2.18
N LEU A 33 7.69 3.02 3.19
CA LEU A 33 6.28 3.30 3.49
C LEU A 33 5.98 4.77 3.25
N ASP A 34 4.72 5.05 2.93
CA ASP A 34 4.26 6.44 2.87
C ASP A 34 4.27 7.06 4.27
N ASP A 35 4.16 8.38 4.31
CA ASP A 35 4.09 9.13 5.57
C ASP A 35 2.66 9.16 6.14
N PHE A 36 1.73 8.31 5.67
CA PHE A 36 0.40 8.25 6.26
C PHE A 36 0.46 7.58 7.63
N SER A 37 -0.35 8.08 8.56
CA SER A 37 -0.14 8.00 10.02
C SER A 37 -0.21 6.62 10.69
N GLY A 38 -0.47 5.53 9.95
CA GLY A 38 -0.65 4.18 10.50
C GLY A 38 0.63 3.46 10.92
N PRO A 39 1.72 3.46 10.11
CA PRO A 39 2.95 2.72 10.41
C PRO A 39 3.92 3.42 11.37
N TRP A 40 3.70 4.71 11.65
CA TRP A 40 4.67 5.54 12.39
C TRP A 40 4.40 5.63 13.90
N THR A 41 3.54 4.76 14.44
CA THR A 41 3.39 4.66 15.89
C THR A 41 4.60 3.97 16.51
N ARG A 42 4.87 4.28 17.78
CA ARG A 42 6.04 3.75 18.48
C ARG A 42 6.05 2.22 18.52
N GLU A 43 4.89 1.61 18.74
CA GLU A 43 4.72 0.16 18.83
C GLU A 43 5.06 -0.54 17.50
N VAL A 44 4.66 0.05 16.37
CA VAL A 44 4.96 -0.49 15.03
C VAL A 44 6.45 -0.37 14.73
N ILE A 45 7.07 0.76 15.10
CA ILE A 45 8.51 0.99 14.90
C ILE A 45 9.34 0.04 15.77
N GLU A 46 8.94 -0.17 17.03
CA GLU A 46 9.58 -1.13 17.93
C GLU A 46 9.45 -2.56 17.38
N TYR A 47 8.24 -2.98 16.96
CA TYR A 47 8.02 -4.29 16.38
C TYR A 47 8.83 -4.50 15.08
N ALA A 48 8.92 -3.51 14.20
CA ALA A 48 9.72 -3.58 12.99
C ALA A 48 11.21 -3.80 13.30
N LYS A 49 11.74 -3.15 14.34
CA LYS A 49 13.13 -3.36 14.78
C LYS A 49 13.35 -4.77 15.32
N ASP A 50 12.40 -5.32 16.07
CA ASP A 50 12.50 -6.67 16.63
C ASP A 50 12.63 -7.75 15.54
N ILE A 51 12.01 -7.50 14.39
CA ILE A 51 12.09 -8.39 13.23
C ILE A 51 13.12 -7.94 12.18
N ASP A 52 14.08 -7.06 12.52
CA ASP A 52 15.14 -6.55 11.64
C ASP A 52 14.62 -5.94 10.31
N ILE A 53 13.60 -5.08 10.44
CA ILE A 53 13.06 -4.26 9.34
C ILE A 53 13.38 -2.79 9.61
N ALA A 54 14.09 -2.18 8.66
CA ALA A 54 14.32 -0.75 8.60
C ALA A 54 13.15 -0.08 7.87
N LEU A 55 12.44 0.82 8.54
CA LEU A 55 11.35 1.62 7.95
C LEU A 55 11.92 2.95 7.43
N MET A 56 11.61 3.30 6.19
CA MET A 56 11.98 4.58 5.57
C MET A 56 10.74 5.29 5.01
N LYS A 57 10.61 6.58 5.34
CA LYS A 57 9.54 7.46 4.87
C LYS A 57 9.74 7.83 3.42
N VAL A 58 8.70 7.68 2.61
CA VAL A 58 8.59 8.32 1.30
C VAL A 58 7.91 9.69 1.48
N PRO A 59 8.52 10.79 1.01
CA PRO A 59 7.92 12.12 1.11
C PRO A 59 6.55 12.20 0.44
N LEU A 60 5.57 12.84 1.09
CA LEU A 60 4.19 12.99 0.60
C LEU A 60 4.08 13.52 -0.83
N THR A 61 4.96 14.46 -1.20
CA THR A 61 4.95 15.09 -2.53
C THR A 61 5.42 14.16 -3.64
N ALA A 62 6.04 13.03 -3.28
CA ALA A 62 6.70 12.13 -4.20
C ALA A 62 6.12 10.71 -4.19
N THR A 63 5.09 10.44 -3.37
CA THR A 63 4.50 9.10 -3.18
C THR A 63 4.17 8.40 -4.49
N SER A 64 3.44 9.05 -5.40
CA SER A 64 3.02 8.45 -6.69
C SER A 64 4.18 8.05 -7.62
N MET A 65 5.36 8.67 -7.47
CA MET A 65 6.52 8.43 -8.33
C MET A 65 7.60 7.60 -7.63
N SER A 66 7.71 7.75 -6.30
CA SER A 66 8.79 7.19 -5.49
C SER A 66 8.38 5.92 -4.77
N GLN A 67 7.07 5.63 -4.63
CA GLN A 67 6.61 4.33 -4.17
C GLN A 67 6.55 3.37 -5.36
N PRO A 68 7.40 2.32 -5.38
CA PRO A 68 7.44 1.40 -6.51
C PRO A 68 6.10 0.69 -6.73
N ALA A 69 5.35 0.43 -5.65
CA ALA A 69 4.01 -0.15 -5.72
C ALA A 69 3.02 0.77 -6.46
N ASP A 70 3.08 2.08 -6.20
CA ASP A 70 2.21 3.06 -6.88
C ASP A 70 2.56 3.22 -8.34
N ALA A 71 3.85 3.46 -8.62
CA ALA A 71 4.36 3.72 -9.95
C ALA A 71 4.25 2.49 -10.87
N THR A 72 4.55 1.29 -10.34
CA THR A 72 4.72 0.08 -11.16
C THR A 72 3.48 -0.79 -11.17
N TRP A 73 2.74 -0.89 -10.07
CA TRP A 73 1.61 -1.82 -9.96
C TRP A 73 0.27 -1.10 -10.01
N TYR A 74 0.06 -0.13 -9.12
CA TYR A 74 -1.23 0.54 -8.98
C TYR A 74 -1.61 1.35 -10.21
N GLY A 75 -0.65 2.03 -10.86
CA GLY A 75 -0.89 2.72 -12.12
C GLY A 75 -1.50 1.80 -13.18
N PRO A 76 -0.79 0.75 -13.63
CA PRO A 76 -1.33 -0.21 -14.60
C PRO A 76 -2.60 -0.92 -14.13
N LEU A 77 -2.71 -1.24 -12.84
CA LEU A 77 -3.87 -1.91 -12.27
C LEU A 77 -5.12 -1.02 -12.29
N LYS A 78 -5.00 0.30 -12.07
CA LYS A 78 -6.12 1.25 -12.13
C LYS A 78 -6.54 1.57 -13.58
N VAL A 79 -5.61 1.52 -14.54
CA VAL A 79 -5.90 1.80 -15.96
C VAL A 79 -6.89 0.81 -16.56
N ARG A 80 -6.77 -0.48 -16.25
CA ARG A 80 -7.64 -1.53 -16.84
C ARG A 80 -9.12 -1.36 -16.44
N PRO A 81 -9.50 -1.25 -15.16
CA PRO A 81 -10.87 -0.97 -14.74
C PRO A 81 -11.36 0.37 -15.29
N ARG A 82 -10.51 1.41 -15.30
CA ARG A 82 -10.87 2.73 -15.84
C ARG A 82 -11.25 2.65 -17.31
N ASN A 83 -10.44 1.99 -18.14
CA ASN A 83 -10.72 1.86 -19.57
C ASN A 83 -11.99 1.05 -19.83
N LYS A 84 -12.23 -0.01 -19.04
CA LYS A 84 -13.48 -0.77 -19.11
C LYS A 84 -14.68 0.09 -18.74
N TRP A 85 -14.56 0.93 -17.71
CA TRP A 85 -15.62 1.85 -17.31
C TRP A 85 -15.91 2.91 -18.37
N ILE A 86 -14.87 3.53 -18.94
CA ILE A 86 -15.02 4.51 -20.04
C ILE A 86 -15.70 3.86 -21.23
N TRP A 87 -15.25 2.67 -21.64
CA TRP A 87 -15.87 1.92 -22.73
C TRP A 87 -17.36 1.66 -22.47
N THR A 88 -17.70 1.11 -21.29
CA THR A 88 -19.10 0.85 -20.93
C THR A 88 -19.93 2.13 -20.92
N ALA A 89 -19.41 3.22 -20.36
CA ALA A 89 -20.12 4.50 -20.29
C ALA A 89 -20.34 5.11 -21.69
N SER A 90 -19.33 5.06 -22.57
CA SER A 90 -19.45 5.53 -23.95
C SER A 90 -20.44 4.69 -24.76
N ASN A 91 -20.44 3.36 -24.58
CA ASN A 91 -21.38 2.48 -25.27
C ASN A 91 -22.80 2.57 -24.71
N ALA A 92 -22.99 2.78 -23.41
CA ALA A 92 -24.31 3.01 -22.83
C ALA A 92 -24.97 4.30 -23.37
N ALA A 93 -24.17 5.33 -23.66
CA ALA A 93 -24.67 6.57 -24.27
C ALA A 93 -25.16 6.38 -25.72
N THR A 94 -24.62 5.40 -26.47
CA THR A 94 -25.04 5.14 -27.86
C THR A 94 -26.32 4.31 -27.99
N TRP A 95 -26.76 3.61 -26.94
CA TRP A 95 -28.02 2.83 -26.95
C TRP A 95 -29.26 3.65 -26.55
N GLY A 96 -29.10 4.92 -26.16
CA GLY A 96 -30.20 5.83 -25.88
C GLY A 96 -30.65 6.67 -27.08
N SER A 97 -30.19 6.34 -28.29
CA SER A 97 -30.43 7.13 -29.52
C SER A 97 -30.97 6.30 -30.69
N ILE A 98 -31.52 5.12 -30.42
CA ILE A 98 -32.25 4.29 -31.41
C ILE A 98 -33.71 4.16 -30.94
#